data_AF-A0A1Y0KMC3-F1
#
_entry.id   AF-A0A1Y0KMC3-F1
#
_cell.length_a   1.000
_cell.length_b   1.000
_cell.length_c   1.000
_cell.angle_alpha   90.00
_cell.angle_beta   90.00
_cell.angle_gamma   90.00
#
_symmetry.space_group_name_H-M   'P 1'
#
loop_
_entity.id
_entity.type
_entity.pdbx_description
1 polymer ?
#
loop_
_entity_poly.entity_id
_entity_poly.type
_entity_poly.pdbx_seq_one_letter_code
_entity_poly.pdbx_strand_id
1 'polypeptide(L)'
;MKFVTEVKTFAAICTGVIGSGWVARALAHGLDVVAWDPAPGAEAVLRQRVANAWPALEKQGLAPGAAQERLSFAESIEACVRDADFIQESAPEVLALKLDLHAKISAAARPDVLIGSSTSGLLPSEFYADSVSPQRCVVGHPFNPVYLLPLVEVVGGEKTAPEAVQAAMQVYTAIGMRALHVRKEVPGFIADRLLEALWREALHLINDGVATTGEIDDAIRFGAGLRWSFMGTFLTYTLAGGDAGMRHFMNQFGPALKLPWTYLEAPELTEGLIDSVVEGTAAQQGERSIAELERYRDDCLIAVQEAIRQTKVKHGFDFAE
;
A
#
# COMPACT_ATOMS: atom_id res chain seq x y z
N MET A 1 20.51 11.44 -15.53
CA MET A 1 19.87 10.47 -16.47
C MET A 1 18.39 10.81 -16.52
N LYS A 2 17.74 10.77 -17.69
CA LYS A 2 16.29 11.02 -17.77
C LYS A 2 15.59 9.67 -17.65
N PHE A 3 14.87 9.44 -16.56
CA PHE A 3 14.08 8.24 -16.37
C PHE A 3 12.77 8.32 -17.17
N VAL A 4 12.26 7.17 -17.60
CA VAL A 4 10.94 7.07 -18.25
C VAL A 4 9.85 7.43 -17.23
N THR A 5 8.97 8.36 -17.59
CA THR A 5 7.83 8.77 -16.75
C THR A 5 6.48 8.68 -17.47
N GLU A 6 6.48 8.65 -18.81
CA GLU A 6 5.31 8.30 -19.62
C GLU A 6 5.30 6.78 -19.80
N VAL A 7 4.44 6.10 -19.05
CA VAL A 7 4.34 4.64 -19.06
C VAL A 7 3.26 4.21 -20.04
N LYS A 8 3.59 3.33 -20.97
CA LYS A 8 2.62 2.63 -21.82
C LYS A 8 2.55 1.15 -21.45
N THR A 9 3.70 0.55 -21.17
CA THR A 9 3.81 -0.85 -20.73
C THR A 9 4.27 -0.94 -19.28
N PHE A 10 3.43 -1.52 -18.42
CA PHE A 10 3.70 -1.78 -17.01
C PHE A 10 4.05 -3.26 -16.81
N ALA A 11 5.22 -3.57 -16.28
CA ALA A 11 5.60 -4.93 -15.90
C ALA A 11 5.26 -5.20 -14.42
N ALA A 12 4.55 -6.28 -14.16
CA ALA A 12 4.22 -6.75 -12.82
C ALA A 12 4.94 -8.08 -12.52
N ILE A 13 5.80 -8.09 -11.51
CA ILE A 13 6.51 -9.28 -11.04
C ILE A 13 5.85 -9.78 -9.75
N CYS A 14 5.40 -11.03 -9.78
CA CYS A 14 4.57 -11.70 -8.78
C CYS A 14 3.17 -11.08 -8.63
N THR A 15 2.14 -11.92 -8.73
CA THR A 15 0.73 -11.53 -8.91
C THR A 15 -0.15 -11.99 -7.76
N GLY A 16 0.44 -11.99 -6.55
CA GLY A 16 -0.25 -12.10 -5.27
C GLY A 16 -1.30 -11.00 -5.04
N VAL A 17 -1.78 -10.85 -3.80
CA VAL A 17 -2.83 -9.86 -3.48
C VAL A 17 -2.41 -8.44 -3.93
N ILE A 18 -1.22 -7.99 -3.54
CA ILE A 18 -0.68 -6.68 -3.92
C ILE A 18 -0.40 -6.57 -5.43
N GLY A 19 0.29 -7.54 -6.01
CA GLY A 19 0.62 -7.54 -7.44
C GLY A 19 -0.61 -7.49 -8.34
N SER A 20 -1.65 -8.27 -8.03
CA SER A 20 -2.91 -8.24 -8.77
C SER A 20 -3.64 -6.89 -8.65
N GLY A 21 -3.50 -6.20 -7.52
CA GLY A 21 -4.04 -4.85 -7.34
C GLY A 21 -3.30 -3.80 -8.18
N TRP A 22 -1.97 -3.90 -8.30
CA TRP A 22 -1.20 -3.07 -9.24
C TRP A 22 -1.60 -3.32 -10.68
N VAL A 23 -1.75 -4.59 -11.08
CA VAL A 23 -2.21 -4.97 -12.42
C VAL A 23 -3.59 -4.36 -12.71
N ALA A 24 -4.56 -4.54 -11.81
CA ALA A 24 -5.90 -4.00 -11.98
C ALA A 24 -5.91 -2.47 -12.11
N ARG A 25 -5.12 -1.77 -11.28
CA ARG A 25 -4.95 -0.31 -11.36
C ARG A 25 -4.33 0.10 -12.70
N ALA A 26 -3.23 -0.51 -13.11
CA ALA A 26 -2.56 -0.17 -14.36
C ALA A 26 -3.49 -0.36 -15.59
N LEU A 27 -4.25 -1.46 -15.64
CA LEU A 27 -5.24 -1.71 -16.68
C LEU A 27 -6.37 -0.66 -16.68
N ALA A 28 -6.88 -0.29 -15.50
CA ALA A 28 -7.91 0.74 -15.35
C ALA A 28 -7.44 2.13 -15.80
N HIS A 29 -6.13 2.37 -15.78
CA HIS A 29 -5.48 3.58 -16.29
C HIS A 29 -5.05 3.47 -17.77
N GLY A 30 -5.49 2.43 -18.49
CA GLY A 30 -5.28 2.29 -19.94
C GLY A 30 -3.90 1.74 -20.33
N LEU A 31 -3.11 1.25 -19.37
CA LEU A 31 -1.78 0.72 -19.64
C LEU A 31 -1.86 -0.70 -20.24
N ASP A 32 -0.88 -1.06 -21.06
CA ASP A 32 -0.60 -2.47 -21.38
C ASP A 32 0.14 -3.09 -20.21
N VAL A 33 -0.30 -4.25 -19.75
CA VAL A 33 0.32 -4.93 -18.60
C VAL A 33 0.91 -6.27 -19.03
N VAL A 34 2.18 -6.47 -18.68
CA VAL A 34 2.86 -7.76 -18.80
C VAL A 34 3.12 -8.26 -17.39
N ALA A 35 2.57 -9.42 -17.05
CA ALA A 35 2.72 -10.00 -15.72
C ALA A 35 3.58 -11.27 -15.77
N TRP A 36 4.32 -11.54 -14.71
CA TRP A 36 5.00 -12.82 -14.50
C TRP A 36 4.87 -13.25 -13.04
N ASP A 37 4.64 -14.55 -12.81
CA ASP A 37 4.63 -15.15 -11.48
C ASP A 37 5.09 -16.62 -11.60
N PRO A 38 5.95 -17.12 -10.70
CA PRO A 38 6.47 -18.48 -10.79
C PRO A 38 5.44 -19.55 -10.38
N ALA A 39 4.34 -19.19 -9.72
CA ALA A 39 3.39 -20.15 -9.20
C ALA A 39 2.55 -20.80 -10.33
N PRO A 40 2.36 -22.13 -10.31
CA PRO A 40 1.48 -22.82 -11.24
C PRO A 40 0.06 -22.24 -11.20
N GLY A 41 -0.51 -21.94 -12.38
CA GLY A 41 -1.87 -21.40 -12.50
C GLY A 41 -2.02 -19.92 -12.10
N ALA A 42 -0.92 -19.21 -11.83
CA ALA A 42 -0.96 -17.81 -11.42
C ALA A 42 -1.69 -16.88 -12.42
N GLU A 43 -1.59 -17.14 -13.72
CA GLU A 43 -2.31 -16.36 -14.73
C GLU A 43 -3.84 -16.42 -14.52
N ALA A 44 -4.39 -17.63 -14.32
CA ALA A 44 -5.82 -17.80 -14.11
C ALA A 44 -6.30 -17.10 -12.83
N VAL A 45 -5.52 -17.23 -11.74
CA VAL A 45 -5.79 -16.56 -10.46
C VAL A 45 -5.73 -15.05 -10.61
N LEU A 46 -4.72 -14.52 -11.31
CA LEU A 46 -4.59 -13.09 -11.58
C LEU A 46 -5.80 -12.56 -12.35
N ARG A 47 -6.21 -13.23 -13.43
CA ARG A 47 -7.37 -12.83 -14.24
C ARG A 47 -8.65 -12.83 -13.39
N GLN A 48 -8.84 -13.82 -12.52
CA GLN A 48 -9.97 -13.85 -11.59
C GLN A 48 -9.97 -12.66 -10.60
N ARG A 49 -8.80 -12.32 -10.04
CA ARG A 49 -8.67 -11.18 -9.11
C ARG A 49 -8.92 -9.84 -9.80
N VAL A 50 -8.38 -9.65 -11.01
CA VAL A 50 -8.64 -8.47 -11.83
C VAL A 50 -10.15 -8.35 -12.13
N ALA A 51 -10.80 -9.45 -12.52
CA ALA A 51 -12.24 -9.47 -12.77
C ALA A 51 -13.06 -9.14 -11.51
N ASN A 52 -12.64 -9.57 -10.32
CA ASN A 52 -13.31 -9.24 -9.05
C ASN A 52 -13.15 -7.75 -8.66
N ALA A 53 -12.00 -7.15 -8.95
CA ALA A 53 -11.72 -5.73 -8.68
C ALA A 53 -12.37 -4.78 -9.70
N TRP A 54 -12.63 -5.26 -10.92
CA TRP A 54 -13.08 -4.44 -12.05
C TRP A 54 -14.37 -3.63 -11.80
N PRO A 55 -15.43 -4.19 -11.19
CA PRO A 55 -16.65 -3.42 -10.93
C PRO A 55 -16.43 -2.20 -10.02
N ALA A 56 -15.49 -2.29 -9.07
CA ALA A 56 -15.13 -1.17 -8.21
C ALA A 56 -14.38 -0.08 -8.99
N LEU A 57 -13.49 -0.48 -9.90
CA LEU A 57 -12.77 0.42 -10.81
C LEU A 57 -13.70 1.11 -11.82
N GLU A 58 -14.70 0.40 -12.35
CA GLU A 58 -15.73 1.00 -13.20
C GLU A 58 -16.51 2.11 -12.49
N LYS A 59 -16.87 1.90 -11.21
CA LYS A 59 -17.54 2.91 -10.38
C LYS A 59 -16.66 4.13 -10.11
N GLN A 60 -15.34 3.94 -9.97
CA GLN A 60 -14.37 5.03 -9.81
C GLN A 60 -14.11 5.79 -11.13
N GLY A 61 -14.36 5.15 -12.26
CA GLY A 61 -14.16 5.69 -13.60
C GLY A 61 -12.88 5.15 -14.23
N LEU A 62 -13.01 4.62 -15.45
CA LEU A 62 -11.91 4.06 -16.22
C LEU A 62 -11.30 5.09 -17.17
N ALA A 63 -9.99 5.02 -17.38
CA ALA A 63 -9.32 5.80 -18.40
C ALA A 63 -9.72 5.35 -19.82
N PRO A 64 -9.63 6.23 -20.83
CA PRO A 64 -9.84 5.83 -22.22
C PRO A 64 -8.96 4.64 -22.62
N GLY A 65 -9.59 3.60 -23.19
CA GLY A 65 -8.88 2.39 -23.63
C GLY A 65 -8.52 1.40 -22.51
N ALA A 66 -8.91 1.67 -21.26
CA ALA A 66 -8.83 0.68 -20.18
C ALA A 66 -9.61 -0.58 -20.53
N ALA A 67 -8.95 -1.74 -20.44
CA ALA A 67 -9.52 -3.03 -20.77
C ALA A 67 -8.75 -4.15 -20.08
N GLN A 68 -9.42 -5.20 -19.59
CA GLN A 68 -8.77 -6.35 -18.95
C GLN A 68 -7.94 -7.16 -19.94
N GLU A 69 -8.29 -7.09 -21.22
CA GLU A 69 -7.64 -7.79 -22.34
C GLU A 69 -6.24 -7.25 -22.65
N ARG A 70 -5.88 -6.08 -22.10
CA ARG A 70 -4.52 -5.51 -22.17
C ARG A 70 -3.52 -6.21 -21.24
N LEU A 71 -3.97 -7.25 -20.53
CA LEU A 71 -3.13 -8.11 -19.71
C LEU A 71 -2.60 -9.31 -20.51
N SER A 72 -1.28 -9.37 -20.61
CA SER A 72 -0.51 -10.52 -21.09
C SER A 72 0.30 -11.16 -19.95
N PHE A 73 0.63 -12.43 -20.10
CA PHE A 73 1.41 -13.18 -19.12
C PHE A 73 2.70 -13.70 -19.76
N ALA A 74 3.84 -13.35 -19.18
CA ALA A 74 5.16 -13.70 -19.68
C ALA A 74 5.62 -15.07 -19.14
N GLU A 75 6.48 -15.74 -19.90
CA GLU A 75 7.06 -17.04 -19.51
C GLU A 75 8.29 -16.89 -18.59
N SER A 76 8.94 -15.72 -18.59
CA SER A 76 10.12 -15.44 -17.76
C SER A 76 10.16 -13.98 -17.28
N ILE A 77 11.00 -13.72 -16.28
CA ILE A 77 11.26 -12.36 -15.77
C ILE A 77 11.80 -11.47 -16.91
N GLU A 78 12.75 -11.98 -17.69
CA GLU A 78 13.38 -11.23 -18.79
C GLU A 78 12.34 -10.85 -19.85
N ALA A 79 11.47 -11.79 -20.24
CA ALA A 79 10.39 -11.51 -21.18
C ALA A 79 9.39 -10.47 -20.63
N CYS A 80 9.15 -10.47 -19.32
CA CYS A 80 8.26 -9.51 -18.66
C CYS A 80 8.80 -8.08 -18.66
N VAL A 81 10.10 -7.91 -18.39
CA VAL A 81 10.68 -6.58 -18.12
C VAL A 81 11.40 -5.92 -19.29
N ARG A 82 11.79 -6.69 -20.33
CA ARG A 82 12.64 -6.21 -21.43
C ARG A 82 12.09 -4.96 -22.12
N ASP A 83 10.79 -4.96 -22.39
CA ASP A 83 10.12 -3.91 -23.17
C ASP A 83 9.27 -2.96 -22.30
N ALA A 84 9.29 -3.15 -20.97
CA ALA A 84 8.49 -2.36 -20.03
C ALA A 84 9.01 -0.93 -19.82
N ASP A 85 8.10 0.01 -19.57
CA ASP A 85 8.40 1.42 -19.26
C ASP A 85 8.49 1.68 -17.75
N PHE A 86 7.88 0.78 -16.96
CA PHE A 86 7.93 0.76 -15.50
C PHE A 86 7.78 -0.67 -15.01
N ILE A 87 8.51 -1.05 -13.96
CA ILE A 87 8.50 -2.40 -13.39
C ILE A 87 8.10 -2.31 -11.91
N GLN A 88 7.14 -3.12 -11.48
CA GLN A 88 6.73 -3.24 -10.09
C GLN A 88 6.83 -4.69 -9.62
N GLU A 89 7.61 -4.93 -8.58
CA GLU A 89 7.78 -6.22 -7.93
C GLU A 89 6.91 -6.34 -6.68
N SER A 90 6.25 -7.49 -6.48
CA SER A 90 5.33 -7.76 -5.36
C SER A 90 5.47 -9.19 -4.83
N ALA A 91 6.68 -9.75 -4.82
CA ALA A 91 6.98 -11.07 -4.25
C ALA A 91 6.95 -11.03 -2.71
N PRO A 92 6.92 -12.21 -2.06
CA PRO A 92 6.94 -12.33 -0.61
C PRO A 92 8.06 -11.54 0.08
N GLU A 93 7.82 -11.18 1.34
CA GLU A 93 8.71 -10.35 2.16
C GLU A 93 9.90 -11.17 2.71
N VAL A 94 10.71 -11.70 1.79
CA VAL A 94 11.91 -12.52 2.09
C VAL A 94 13.11 -11.87 1.42
N LEU A 95 14.06 -11.37 2.23
CA LEU A 95 15.21 -10.61 1.75
C LEU A 95 16.02 -11.33 0.66
N ALA A 96 16.38 -12.60 0.89
CA ALA A 96 17.15 -13.39 -0.07
C ALA A 96 16.44 -13.57 -1.42
N LEU A 97 15.10 -13.71 -1.39
CA LEU A 97 14.30 -13.82 -2.61
C LEU A 97 14.31 -12.50 -3.39
N LYS A 98 14.09 -11.37 -2.71
CA LYS A 98 14.05 -10.05 -3.35
C LYS A 98 15.42 -9.65 -3.92
N LEU A 99 16.51 -9.98 -3.24
CA LEU A 99 17.88 -9.81 -3.75
C LEU A 99 18.07 -10.49 -5.12
N ASP A 100 17.76 -11.79 -5.20
CA ASP A 100 17.89 -12.57 -6.44
C ASP A 100 16.95 -12.05 -7.54
N LEU A 101 15.69 -11.75 -7.21
CA LEU A 101 14.71 -11.22 -8.16
C LEU A 101 15.16 -9.87 -8.73
N HIS A 102 15.56 -8.93 -7.89
CA HIS A 102 15.95 -7.60 -8.35
C HIS A 102 17.27 -7.60 -9.12
N ALA A 103 18.21 -8.50 -8.82
CA ALA A 103 19.39 -8.72 -9.65
C ALA A 103 18.99 -9.13 -11.09
N LYS A 104 18.07 -10.09 -11.24
CA LYS A 104 17.56 -10.55 -12.55
C LYS A 104 16.76 -9.47 -13.28
N ILE A 105 15.83 -8.82 -12.58
CA ILE A 105 15.00 -7.73 -13.12
C ILE A 105 15.91 -6.60 -13.65
N SER A 106 16.83 -6.13 -12.82
CA SER A 106 17.68 -4.98 -13.17
C SER A 106 18.68 -5.29 -14.29
N ALA A 107 19.13 -6.53 -14.43
CA ALA A 107 20.00 -6.96 -15.53
C ALA A 107 19.26 -7.04 -16.88
N ALA A 108 17.97 -7.40 -16.87
CA ALA A 108 17.16 -7.54 -18.08
C ALA A 108 16.43 -6.26 -18.49
N ALA A 109 16.16 -5.35 -17.55
CA ALA A 109 15.47 -4.09 -17.79
C ALA A 109 16.35 -3.07 -18.54
N ARG A 110 15.71 -2.20 -19.31
CA ARG A 110 16.39 -1.06 -19.96
C ARG A 110 17.03 -0.13 -18.92
N PRO A 111 18.14 0.55 -19.26
CA PRO A 111 18.92 1.29 -18.28
C PRO A 111 18.22 2.52 -17.67
N ASP A 112 17.18 3.03 -18.34
CA ASP A 112 16.42 4.24 -18.04
C ASP A 112 15.03 3.98 -17.40
N VAL A 113 14.68 2.70 -17.19
CA VAL A 113 13.39 2.27 -16.64
C VAL A 113 13.47 2.17 -15.11
N LEU A 114 12.47 2.73 -14.43
CA LEU A 114 12.36 2.64 -12.98
C LEU A 114 11.92 1.23 -12.55
N ILE A 115 12.50 0.79 -11.43
CA ILE A 115 12.17 -0.50 -10.81
C ILE A 115 11.62 -0.20 -9.41
N GLY A 116 10.34 -0.48 -9.21
CA GLY A 116 9.64 -0.40 -7.94
C GLY A 116 9.56 -1.76 -7.25
N SER A 117 9.60 -1.75 -5.91
CA SER A 117 9.23 -2.89 -5.07
C SER A 117 8.06 -2.51 -4.17
N SER A 118 7.15 -3.44 -3.97
CA SER A 118 6.01 -3.33 -3.05
C SER A 118 6.34 -3.82 -1.64
N THR A 119 7.62 -4.02 -1.29
CA THR A 119 8.04 -4.37 0.07
C THR A 119 7.37 -3.45 1.10
N SER A 120 7.05 -4.00 2.27
CA SER A 120 6.38 -3.30 3.37
C SER A 120 7.34 -2.89 4.48
N GLY A 121 8.52 -3.51 4.57
CA GLY A 121 9.45 -3.16 5.63
C GLY A 121 10.94 -3.40 5.38
N LEU A 122 11.34 -4.08 4.30
CA LEU A 122 12.76 -4.27 3.99
C LEU A 122 13.39 -2.95 3.51
N LEU A 123 14.64 -2.73 3.89
CA LEU A 123 15.35 -1.51 3.50
C LEU A 123 15.78 -1.61 2.02
N PRO A 124 15.46 -0.62 1.17
CA PRO A 124 15.90 -0.61 -0.23
C PRO A 124 17.42 -0.78 -0.39
N SER A 125 18.23 -0.23 0.51
CA SER A 125 19.68 -0.44 0.47
C SER A 125 20.10 -1.90 0.65
N GLU A 126 19.29 -2.73 1.32
CA GLU A 126 19.56 -4.14 1.55
C GLU A 126 19.10 -4.97 0.36
N PHE A 127 17.81 -4.92 -0.01
CA PHE A 127 17.29 -5.85 -1.02
C PHE A 127 17.60 -5.46 -2.47
N TYR A 128 18.06 -4.23 -2.74
CA TYR A 128 18.62 -3.83 -4.03
C TYR A 128 20.16 -3.94 -4.10
N ALA A 129 20.83 -4.51 -3.09
CA ALA A 129 22.29 -4.47 -2.98
C ALA A 129 23.02 -5.00 -4.23
N ASP A 130 22.48 -6.06 -4.84
CA ASP A 130 23.04 -6.75 -6.01
C ASP A 130 22.42 -6.30 -7.35
N SER A 131 21.58 -5.28 -7.34
CA SER A 131 20.96 -4.76 -8.57
C SER A 131 21.96 -4.06 -9.47
N VAL A 132 21.82 -4.29 -10.78
CA VAL A 132 22.55 -3.56 -11.82
C VAL A 132 21.96 -2.16 -11.93
N SER A 133 22.82 -1.13 -11.81
CA SER A 133 22.40 0.28 -11.88
C SER A 133 21.30 0.64 -10.86
N PRO A 134 21.57 0.48 -9.54
CA PRO A 134 20.58 0.65 -8.48
C PRO A 134 20.06 2.09 -8.34
N GLN A 135 20.66 3.06 -9.03
CA GLN A 135 20.22 4.45 -9.02
C GLN A 135 18.78 4.67 -9.52
N ARG A 136 18.18 3.70 -10.22
CA ARG A 136 16.79 3.74 -10.72
C ARG A 136 15.81 2.89 -9.92
N CYS A 137 16.27 2.29 -8.82
CA CYS A 137 15.49 1.40 -7.98
C CYS A 137 14.86 2.20 -6.83
N VAL A 138 13.57 2.00 -6.60
CA VAL A 138 12.78 2.63 -5.54
C VAL A 138 11.88 1.60 -4.88
N VAL A 139 11.44 1.88 -3.66
CA VAL A 139 10.22 1.29 -3.12
C VAL A 139 9.05 2.13 -3.60
N GLY A 140 7.97 1.48 -3.99
CA GLY A 140 6.65 2.07 -4.07
C GLY A 140 5.69 1.18 -3.34
N HIS A 141 5.58 1.41 -2.04
CA HIS A 141 4.82 0.61 -1.10
C HIS A 141 3.34 1.06 -1.11
N PRO A 142 2.41 0.25 -1.65
CA PRO A 142 1.00 0.58 -1.70
C PRO A 142 0.26 0.08 -0.45
N PHE A 143 -1.03 0.43 -0.35
CA PHE A 143 -1.93 -0.11 0.67
C PHE A 143 -3.04 -0.94 0.04
N ASN A 144 -3.40 -2.05 0.66
CA ASN A 144 -4.43 -2.96 0.17
C ASN A 144 -5.85 -2.46 0.51
N PRO A 145 -6.82 -2.43 -0.44
CA PRO A 145 -6.70 -2.78 -1.86
C PRO A 145 -6.01 -1.71 -2.70
N VAL A 146 -4.92 -2.10 -3.39
CA VAL A 146 -4.05 -1.20 -4.18
C VAL A 146 -4.82 -0.45 -5.26
N TYR A 147 -5.85 -1.07 -5.84
CA TYR A 147 -6.66 -0.51 -6.91
C TYR A 147 -7.67 0.57 -6.44
N LEU A 148 -7.88 0.76 -5.13
CA LEU A 148 -8.75 1.82 -4.59
C LEU A 148 -8.05 2.76 -3.61
N LEU A 149 -7.16 2.26 -2.75
CA LEU A 149 -6.42 3.13 -1.84
C LEU A 149 -5.36 3.91 -2.61
N PRO A 150 -5.34 5.25 -2.51
CA PRO A 150 -4.48 6.06 -3.37
C PRO A 150 -3.06 6.18 -2.84
N LEU A 151 -2.79 5.95 -1.55
CA LEU A 151 -1.47 6.21 -0.99
C LEU A 151 -0.42 5.22 -1.53
N VAL A 152 0.74 5.74 -1.93
CA VAL A 152 1.95 4.95 -2.16
C VAL A 152 3.14 5.65 -1.52
N GLU A 153 3.87 4.94 -0.67
CA GLU A 153 5.11 5.45 -0.09
C GLU A 153 6.26 5.21 -1.07
N VAL A 154 6.91 6.29 -1.50
CA VAL A 154 8.07 6.25 -2.40
C VAL A 154 9.34 6.43 -1.57
N VAL A 155 10.20 5.42 -1.58
CA VAL A 155 11.43 5.39 -0.76
C VAL A 155 12.63 5.06 -1.63
N GLY A 156 13.69 5.87 -1.54
CA GLY A 156 14.99 5.55 -2.13
C GLY A 156 15.92 4.89 -1.11
N GLY A 157 16.78 3.99 -1.58
CA GLY A 157 17.93 3.50 -0.80
C GLY A 157 19.14 4.42 -0.96
N GLU A 158 20.27 4.04 -0.36
CA GLU A 158 21.52 4.82 -0.36
C GLU A 158 22.06 5.13 -1.76
N LYS A 159 21.85 4.22 -2.72
CA LYS A 159 22.33 4.35 -4.09
C LYS A 159 21.29 4.92 -5.05
N THR A 160 20.05 5.11 -4.62
CA THR A 160 18.96 5.63 -5.46
C THR A 160 19.22 7.08 -5.84
N ALA A 161 19.10 7.43 -7.12
CA ALA A 161 19.20 8.81 -7.55
C ALA A 161 17.98 9.62 -7.06
N PRO A 162 18.16 10.84 -6.53
CA PRO A 162 17.03 11.70 -6.17
C PRO A 162 16.05 11.94 -7.32
N GLU A 163 16.55 12.02 -8.56
CA GLU A 163 15.72 12.16 -9.75
C GLU A 163 14.87 10.91 -10.04
N ALA A 164 15.32 9.72 -9.63
CA ALA A 164 14.54 8.49 -9.76
C ALA A 164 13.34 8.48 -8.82
N VAL A 165 13.51 8.97 -7.59
CA VAL A 165 12.40 9.15 -6.64
C VAL A 165 11.36 10.11 -7.22
N GLN A 166 11.80 11.25 -7.76
CA GLN A 166 10.88 12.22 -8.37
C GLN A 166 10.17 11.64 -9.61
N ALA A 167 10.87 10.90 -10.46
CA ALA A 167 10.29 10.24 -11.61
C ALA A 167 9.28 9.15 -11.20
N ALA A 168 9.58 8.36 -10.17
CA ALA A 168 8.66 7.36 -9.64
C ALA A 168 7.39 7.99 -9.06
N MET A 169 7.52 9.10 -8.32
CA MET A 169 6.37 9.85 -7.83
C MET A 169 5.47 10.31 -8.99
N GLN A 170 6.05 10.75 -10.12
CA GLN A 170 5.29 11.12 -11.32
C GLN A 170 4.56 9.92 -11.93
N VAL A 171 5.24 8.79 -12.08
CA VAL A 171 4.64 7.54 -12.60
C VAL A 171 3.45 7.11 -11.74
N TYR A 172 3.63 7.04 -10.42
CA TYR A 172 2.55 6.65 -9.51
C TYR A 172 1.38 7.65 -9.54
N THR A 173 1.68 8.95 -9.60
CA THR A 173 0.64 9.98 -9.71
C THR A 173 -0.16 9.86 -11.02
N ALA A 174 0.50 9.51 -12.13
CA ALA A 174 -0.16 9.31 -13.41
C ALA A 174 -1.17 8.15 -13.42
N ILE A 175 -0.98 7.15 -12.55
CA ILE A 175 -1.92 6.03 -12.34
C ILE A 175 -2.83 6.23 -11.11
N GLY A 176 -3.09 7.49 -10.75
CA GLY A 176 -4.08 7.85 -9.74
C GLY A 176 -3.65 7.59 -8.29
N MET A 177 -2.35 7.42 -8.03
CA MET A 177 -1.84 7.32 -6.66
C MET A 177 -1.48 8.72 -6.10
N ARG A 178 -1.58 8.86 -4.79
CA ARG A 178 -0.97 9.91 -3.97
C ARG A 178 0.41 9.45 -3.55
N ALA A 179 1.44 9.87 -4.29
CA ALA A 179 2.83 9.54 -3.95
C ALA A 179 3.33 10.33 -2.73
N LEU A 180 3.71 9.61 -1.67
CA LEU A 180 4.27 10.15 -0.44
C LEU A 180 5.78 9.84 -0.38
N HIS A 181 6.62 10.86 -0.45
CA HIS A 181 8.07 10.69 -0.36
C HIS A 181 8.51 10.42 1.09
N VAL A 182 9.01 9.20 1.33
CA VAL A 182 9.71 8.83 2.56
C VAL A 182 11.17 9.22 2.41
N ARG A 183 11.54 10.34 3.02
CA ARG A 183 12.84 11.02 2.79
C ARG A 183 14.07 10.22 3.21
N LYS A 184 13.89 9.25 4.10
CA LYS A 184 14.95 8.41 4.63
C LYS A 184 14.39 7.01 4.81
N GLU A 185 15.09 6.01 4.29
CA GLU A 185 14.72 4.63 4.54
C GLU A 185 14.71 4.33 6.04
N VAL A 186 13.68 3.60 6.45
CA VAL A 186 13.46 3.14 7.80
C VAL A 186 12.60 1.88 7.70
N PRO A 187 12.84 0.84 8.53
CA PRO A 187 12.02 -0.35 8.47
C PRO A 187 10.56 -0.03 8.77
N GLY A 188 9.65 -0.54 7.93
CA GLY A 188 8.20 -0.26 7.99
C GLY A 188 7.79 1.14 7.51
N PHE A 189 8.70 1.93 6.95
CA PHE A 189 8.45 3.26 6.39
C PHE A 189 7.67 4.20 7.34
N ILE A 190 6.65 4.92 6.90
CA ILE A 190 5.87 5.82 7.76
C ILE A 190 4.59 5.12 8.20
N ALA A 191 3.76 4.69 7.25
CA ALA A 191 2.43 4.20 7.55
C ALA A 191 2.44 2.85 8.27
N ASP A 192 3.24 1.88 7.80
CA ASP A 192 3.30 0.55 8.43
C ASP A 192 3.85 0.63 9.84
N ARG A 193 4.79 1.53 10.15
CA ARG A 193 5.20 1.79 11.55
C ARG A 193 4.05 2.21 12.45
N LEU A 194 3.10 3.01 11.92
CA LEU A 194 1.92 3.46 12.67
C LEU A 194 0.90 2.33 12.80
N LEU A 195 0.69 1.54 11.74
CA LEU A 195 -0.21 0.39 11.74
C LEU A 195 0.28 -0.72 12.68
N GLU A 196 1.57 -1.02 12.64
CA GLU A 196 2.23 -1.97 13.54
C GLU A 196 2.13 -1.57 15.00
N ALA A 197 2.29 -0.28 15.31
CA ALA A 197 2.11 0.20 16.69
C ALA A 197 0.69 -0.03 17.20
N LEU A 198 -0.32 0.23 16.37
CA LEU A 198 -1.72 -0.06 16.69
C LEU A 198 -1.97 -1.57 16.82
N TRP A 199 -1.43 -2.37 15.91
CA TRP A 199 -1.63 -3.81 15.88
C TRP A 199 -1.04 -4.51 17.11
N ARG A 200 0.17 -4.12 17.51
CA ARG A 200 0.83 -4.68 18.70
C ARG A 200 0.06 -4.38 19.97
N GLU A 201 -0.47 -3.17 20.11
CA GLU A 201 -1.33 -2.81 21.23
C GLU A 201 -2.64 -3.60 21.22
N ALA A 202 -3.27 -3.75 20.04
CA ALA A 202 -4.48 -4.55 19.90
C ALA A 202 -4.25 -6.01 20.35
N LEU A 203 -3.11 -6.61 19.98
CA LEU A 203 -2.75 -7.96 20.42
C LEU A 203 -2.58 -8.05 21.94
N HIS A 204 -1.98 -7.05 22.60
CA HIS A 204 -1.91 -7.02 24.07
C HIS A 204 -3.28 -6.96 24.71
N LEU A 205 -4.18 -6.11 24.20
CA LEU A 205 -5.55 -5.99 24.73
C LEU A 205 -6.33 -7.30 24.63
N ILE A 206 -6.14 -8.08 23.56
CA ILE A 206 -6.74 -9.42 23.41
C ILE A 206 -6.07 -10.39 24.36
N ASN A 207 -4.74 -10.43 24.38
CA ASN A 207 -3.94 -11.35 25.20
C ASN A 207 -4.26 -11.21 26.70
N ASP A 208 -4.48 -9.98 27.16
CA ASP A 208 -4.76 -9.67 28.55
C ASP A 208 -6.26 -9.76 28.90
N GLY A 209 -7.10 -10.15 27.93
CA GLY A 209 -8.54 -10.32 28.10
C GLY A 209 -9.30 -9.00 28.31
N VAL A 210 -8.74 -7.88 27.86
CA VAL A 210 -9.34 -6.54 28.00
C VAL A 210 -10.50 -6.34 27.02
N ALA A 211 -10.35 -6.85 25.79
CA ALA A 211 -11.35 -6.69 24.74
C ALA A 211 -11.24 -7.79 23.67
N THR A 212 -12.35 -8.04 23.00
CA THR A 212 -12.42 -8.88 21.79
C THR A 212 -11.92 -8.14 20.55
N THR A 213 -11.65 -8.86 19.45
CA THR A 213 -11.28 -8.23 18.16
C THR A 213 -12.35 -7.23 17.68
N GLY A 214 -13.64 -7.58 17.84
CA GLY A 214 -14.76 -6.71 17.46
C GLY A 214 -14.84 -5.42 18.27
N GLU A 215 -14.64 -5.48 19.58
CA GLU A 215 -14.65 -4.29 20.45
C GLU A 215 -13.49 -3.35 20.14
N ILE A 216 -12.30 -3.91 19.87
CA ILE A 216 -11.12 -3.13 19.46
C ILE A 216 -11.37 -2.47 18.10
N ASP A 217 -11.92 -3.20 17.14
CA ASP A 217 -12.26 -2.66 15.82
C ASP A 217 -13.32 -1.55 15.93
N ASP A 218 -14.33 -1.70 16.79
CA ASP A 218 -15.36 -0.70 17.01
C ASP A 218 -14.82 0.57 17.68
N ALA A 219 -13.84 0.45 18.58
CA ALA A 219 -13.14 1.60 19.15
C ALA A 219 -12.44 2.46 18.06
N ILE A 220 -11.94 1.83 17.00
CA ILE A 220 -11.38 2.52 15.84
C ILE A 220 -12.48 3.01 14.90
N ARG A 221 -13.36 2.12 14.43
CA ARG A 221 -14.42 2.40 13.45
C ARG A 221 -15.35 3.52 13.89
N PHE A 222 -15.76 3.54 15.16
CA PHE A 222 -16.70 4.53 15.69
C PHE A 222 -15.99 5.66 16.47
N GLY A 223 -14.69 5.53 16.71
CA GLY A 223 -13.86 6.55 17.36
C GLY A 223 -12.98 7.30 16.35
N ALA A 224 -11.68 7.04 16.40
CA ALA A 224 -10.70 7.83 15.66
C ALA A 224 -10.74 7.60 14.13
N GLY A 225 -11.16 6.42 13.68
CA GLY A 225 -11.21 6.04 12.26
C GLY A 225 -12.08 6.97 11.41
N LEU A 226 -13.25 7.40 11.92
CA LEU A 226 -14.13 8.32 11.19
C LEU A 226 -13.41 9.63 10.83
N ARG A 227 -12.72 10.23 11.79
CA ARG A 227 -11.98 11.49 11.55
C ARG A 227 -10.68 11.27 10.79
N TRP A 228 -9.99 10.15 10.99
CA TRP A 228 -8.76 9.82 10.26
C TRP A 228 -8.96 9.66 8.76
N SER A 229 -10.16 9.30 8.32
CA SER A 229 -10.48 9.17 6.90
C SER A 229 -10.28 10.48 6.10
N PHE A 230 -10.44 11.64 6.73
CA PHE A 230 -10.29 12.95 6.08
C PHE A 230 -9.33 13.92 6.79
N MET A 231 -8.90 13.61 8.02
CA MET A 231 -8.00 14.45 8.81
C MET A 231 -7.03 13.61 9.66
N GLY A 232 -5.74 13.70 9.34
CA GLY A 232 -4.69 12.99 10.09
C GLY A 232 -4.55 13.45 11.56
N THR A 233 -3.75 12.71 12.32
CA THR A 233 -3.56 12.89 13.76
C THR A 233 -3.14 14.31 14.15
N PHE A 234 -2.16 14.89 13.45
CA PHE A 234 -1.62 16.20 13.81
C PHE A 234 -2.60 17.35 13.63
N LEU A 235 -3.37 17.36 12.53
CA LEU A 235 -4.37 18.41 12.34
C LEU A 235 -5.55 18.22 13.29
N THR A 236 -5.98 16.97 13.51
CA THR A 236 -6.99 16.63 14.53
C THR A 236 -6.60 17.15 15.92
N TYR A 237 -5.35 16.94 16.34
CA TYR A 237 -4.86 17.42 17.65
C TYR A 237 -4.62 18.93 17.67
N THR A 238 -4.35 19.55 16.52
CA THR A 238 -4.32 21.02 16.42
C THR A 238 -5.70 21.60 16.76
N LEU A 239 -6.78 21.01 16.25
CA LEU A 239 -8.15 21.41 16.61
C LEU A 239 -8.46 21.14 18.08
N ALA A 240 -7.98 20.02 18.63
CA ALA A 240 -8.15 19.70 20.05
C ALA A 240 -7.42 20.69 20.98
N GLY A 241 -6.41 21.40 20.48
CA GLY A 241 -5.75 22.50 21.19
C GLY A 241 -6.53 23.83 21.19
N GLY A 242 -7.70 23.87 20.57
CA GLY A 242 -8.51 25.09 20.42
C GLY A 242 -7.79 26.18 19.59
N ASP A 243 -8.17 27.45 19.78
CA ASP A 243 -7.60 28.58 19.04
C ASP A 243 -6.08 28.75 19.26
N ALA A 244 -5.56 28.24 20.38
CA ALA A 244 -4.14 28.23 20.69
C ALA A 244 -3.35 27.10 19.97
N GLY A 245 -4.07 26.18 19.33
CA GLY A 245 -3.54 25.18 18.41
C GLY A 245 -2.59 24.17 19.02
N MET A 246 -1.74 23.59 18.17
CA MET A 246 -0.86 22.47 18.51
C MET A 246 0.09 22.78 19.67
N ARG A 247 0.59 24.01 19.80
CA ARG A 247 1.51 24.36 20.89
C ARG A 247 0.83 24.21 22.26
N HIS A 248 -0.42 24.65 22.37
CA HIS A 248 -1.19 24.47 23.59
C HIS A 248 -1.47 23.00 23.88
N PHE A 249 -1.92 22.26 22.86
CA PHE A 249 -2.15 20.81 22.96
C PHE A 249 -0.90 20.06 23.47
N MET A 250 0.27 20.36 22.91
CA MET A 250 1.53 19.73 23.32
C MET A 250 1.93 20.07 24.76
N ASN A 251 1.71 21.31 25.21
CA ASN A 251 2.00 21.69 26.59
C ASN A 251 1.05 21.01 27.59
N GLN A 252 -0.22 20.84 27.22
CA GLN A 252 -1.23 20.24 28.08
C GLN A 252 -1.12 18.71 28.15
N PHE A 253 -1.00 18.04 27.00
CA PHE A 253 -1.07 16.58 26.90
C PHE A 253 0.28 15.90 26.66
N GLY A 254 1.30 16.64 26.21
CA GLY A 254 2.65 16.10 26.01
C GLY A 254 3.24 15.39 27.25
N PRO A 255 3.03 15.87 28.50
CA PRO A 255 3.48 15.15 29.69
C PRO A 255 2.92 13.73 29.83
N ALA A 256 1.71 13.46 29.30
CA ALA A 256 1.07 12.15 29.37
C ALA A 256 1.77 11.08 28.51
N LEU A 257 2.57 11.49 27.52
CA LEU A 257 3.36 10.57 26.67
C LEU A 257 4.42 9.78 27.45
N LYS A 258 4.72 10.18 28.69
CA LYS A 258 5.64 9.45 29.59
C LYS A 258 4.95 8.37 30.42
N LEU A 259 3.62 8.31 30.37
CA LEU A 259 2.86 7.33 31.13
C LEU A 259 2.88 5.99 30.37
N PRO A 260 3.04 4.85 31.08
CA PRO A 260 3.19 3.54 30.45
C PRO A 260 1.82 2.96 30.08
N TRP A 261 1.11 3.64 29.16
CA TRP A 261 -0.26 3.26 28.78
C TRP A 261 -0.34 2.20 27.68
N THR A 262 0.69 2.10 26.84
CA THR A 262 0.69 1.23 25.65
C THR A 262 2.05 0.57 25.45
N TYR A 263 2.06 -0.50 24.64
CA TYR A 263 3.23 -1.33 24.36
C TYR A 263 3.57 -1.31 22.86
N LEU A 264 4.85 -1.06 22.55
CA LEU A 264 5.35 -1.05 21.16
C LEU A 264 6.02 -2.36 20.73
N GLU A 265 6.34 -3.22 21.70
CA GLU A 265 6.77 -4.59 21.47
C GLU A 265 5.53 -5.49 21.47
N ALA A 266 5.44 -6.42 20.52
CA ALA A 266 4.31 -7.35 20.44
C ALA A 266 4.32 -8.33 21.64
N PRO A 267 3.16 -8.83 22.08
CA PRO A 267 3.13 -9.99 22.97
C PRO A 267 3.67 -11.23 22.25
N GLU A 268 4.03 -12.26 23.02
CA GLU A 268 4.32 -13.58 22.44
C GLU A 268 3.07 -14.13 21.75
N LEU A 269 3.21 -14.54 20.48
CA LEU A 269 2.13 -15.18 19.73
C LEU A 269 1.96 -16.63 20.18
N THR A 270 1.36 -16.82 21.35
CA THR A 270 0.97 -18.13 21.83
C THR A 270 -0.19 -18.69 21.00
N GLU A 271 -0.32 -20.02 20.92
CA GLU A 271 -1.46 -20.65 20.25
C GLU A 271 -2.81 -20.14 20.80
N GLY A 272 -2.91 -19.90 22.11
CA GLY A 272 -4.14 -19.35 22.72
C GLY A 272 -4.47 -17.92 22.26
N LEU A 273 -3.48 -17.07 22.05
CA LEU A 273 -3.70 -15.73 21.49
C LEU A 273 -4.11 -15.82 20.02
N ILE A 274 -3.46 -16.68 19.25
CA ILE A 274 -3.81 -16.93 17.84
C ILE A 274 -5.26 -17.42 17.73
N ASP A 275 -5.63 -18.43 18.52
CA ASP A 275 -7.00 -18.96 18.57
C ASP A 275 -8.01 -17.87 18.93
N SER A 276 -7.71 -17.02 19.91
CA SER A 276 -8.58 -15.90 20.31
C SER A 276 -8.81 -14.90 19.17
N VAL A 277 -7.77 -14.58 18.40
CA VAL A 277 -7.87 -13.70 17.22
C VAL A 277 -8.66 -14.39 16.10
N VAL A 278 -8.43 -15.68 15.86
CA VAL A 278 -9.14 -16.47 14.83
C VAL A 278 -10.62 -16.57 15.16
N GLU A 279 -10.97 -16.90 16.39
CA GLU A 279 -12.36 -16.98 16.85
C GLU A 279 -13.07 -15.63 16.77
N GLY A 280 -12.42 -14.56 17.24
CA GLY A 280 -12.96 -13.20 17.18
C GLY A 280 -13.22 -12.74 15.74
N THR A 281 -12.25 -12.92 14.84
CA THR A 281 -12.40 -12.55 13.43
C THR A 281 -13.41 -13.42 12.69
N ALA A 282 -13.51 -14.71 13.02
CA ALA A 282 -14.56 -15.60 12.50
C ALA A 282 -15.96 -15.13 12.92
N ALA A 283 -16.13 -14.69 14.18
CA ALA A 283 -17.38 -14.12 14.66
C ALA A 283 -17.76 -12.83 13.91
N GLN A 284 -16.78 -11.96 13.61
CA GLN A 284 -17.00 -10.74 12.82
C GLN A 284 -17.35 -11.06 11.36
N GLN A 285 -16.69 -12.05 10.76
CA GLN A 285 -16.98 -12.50 9.40
C GLN A 285 -18.40 -13.07 9.29
N GLY A 286 -18.83 -13.85 10.27
CA GLY A 286 -20.12 -14.53 10.28
C GLY A 286 -20.27 -15.47 9.08
N GLU A 287 -21.42 -15.43 8.41
CA GLU A 287 -21.72 -16.31 7.26
C GLU A 287 -21.19 -15.78 5.92
N ARG A 288 -20.58 -14.58 5.91
CA ARG A 288 -20.14 -13.93 4.67
C ARG A 288 -18.86 -14.57 4.16
N SER A 289 -18.79 -14.74 2.85
CA SER A 289 -17.53 -15.09 2.17
C SER A 289 -16.57 -13.90 2.15
N ILE A 290 -15.27 -14.18 2.03
CA ILE A 290 -14.24 -13.15 1.87
C ILE A 290 -14.54 -12.24 0.68
N ALA A 291 -14.98 -12.80 -0.46
CA ALA A 291 -15.30 -12.01 -1.65
C ALA A 291 -16.49 -11.05 -1.42
N GLU A 292 -17.48 -11.43 -0.59
CA GLU A 292 -18.57 -10.53 -0.21
C GLU A 292 -18.09 -9.40 0.69
N LEU A 293 -17.20 -9.71 1.65
CA LEU A 293 -16.59 -8.70 2.51
C LEU A 293 -15.67 -7.74 1.74
N GLU A 294 -14.94 -8.24 0.75
CA GLU A 294 -14.14 -7.40 -0.16
C GLU A 294 -15.03 -6.43 -0.95
N ARG A 295 -16.13 -6.91 -1.54
CA ARG A 295 -17.09 -6.05 -2.24
C ARG A 295 -17.70 -5.01 -1.32
N TYR A 296 -18.09 -5.41 -0.10
CA TYR A 296 -18.59 -4.50 0.92
C TYR A 296 -17.56 -3.42 1.29
N ARG A 297 -16.32 -3.82 1.57
CA ARG A 297 -15.21 -2.91 1.87
C ARG A 297 -15.00 -1.93 0.72
N ASP A 298 -14.94 -2.41 -0.51
CA ASP A 298 -14.68 -1.61 -1.70
C ASP A 298 -15.79 -0.57 -1.92
N ASP A 299 -17.06 -0.98 -1.81
CA ASP A 299 -18.20 -0.06 -1.90
C ASP A 299 -18.16 1.02 -0.79
N CYS A 300 -17.78 0.64 0.44
CA CYS A 300 -17.58 1.61 1.52
C CYS A 300 -16.42 2.58 1.25
N LEU A 301 -15.29 2.09 0.74
CA LEU A 301 -14.14 2.94 0.40
C LEU A 301 -14.52 3.97 -0.66
N ILE A 302 -15.22 3.55 -1.72
CA ILE A 302 -15.71 4.43 -2.78
C ILE A 302 -16.64 5.50 -2.21
N ALA A 303 -17.61 5.10 -1.38
CA ALA A 303 -18.57 6.03 -0.77
C ALA A 303 -17.89 7.06 0.15
N VAL A 304 -16.93 6.62 0.97
CA VAL A 304 -16.16 7.51 1.86
C VAL A 304 -15.32 8.49 1.06
N GLN A 305 -14.57 8.02 0.06
CA GLN A 305 -13.76 8.88 -0.80
C GLN A 305 -14.61 9.95 -1.50
N GLU A 306 -15.77 9.56 -2.03
CA GLU A 306 -16.69 10.48 -2.69
C GLU A 306 -17.27 11.53 -1.73
N ALA A 307 -17.70 11.11 -0.54
CA ALA A 307 -18.22 12.02 0.48
C ALA A 307 -17.15 13.03 0.92
N ILE A 308 -15.90 12.59 1.10
CA ILE A 308 -14.76 13.46 1.44
C ILE A 308 -14.50 14.44 0.29
N ARG A 309 -14.46 13.97 -0.95
CA ARG A 309 -14.23 14.80 -2.14
C ARG A 309 -15.28 15.92 -2.26
N GLN A 310 -16.56 15.58 -2.17
CA GLN A 310 -17.65 16.56 -2.22
C GLN A 310 -17.56 17.57 -1.07
N THR A 311 -17.23 17.10 0.13
CA THR A 311 -17.13 17.96 1.32
C THR A 311 -15.93 18.90 1.23
N LYS A 312 -14.76 18.42 0.78
CA LYS A 312 -13.58 19.25 0.55
C LYS A 312 -13.87 20.38 -0.43
N VAL A 313 -14.50 20.07 -1.57
CA VAL A 313 -14.91 21.07 -2.57
C VAL A 313 -15.83 22.13 -1.96
N LYS A 314 -16.83 21.72 -1.16
CA LYS A 314 -17.73 22.65 -0.46
C LYS A 314 -16.98 23.61 0.48
N HIS A 315 -15.88 23.18 1.07
CA HIS A 315 -15.06 23.97 2.00
C HIS A 315 -13.85 24.65 1.33
N GLY A 316 -13.73 24.57 0.00
CA GLY A 316 -12.65 25.22 -0.76
C GLY A 316 -11.30 24.51 -0.69
N PHE A 317 -11.27 23.22 -0.31
CA PHE A 317 -10.07 22.38 -0.36
C PHE A 317 -10.02 21.56 -1.65
N ASP A 318 -8.82 21.30 -2.18
CA ASP A 318 -8.61 20.28 -3.20
C ASP A 318 -8.63 18.88 -2.56
N PHE A 319 -9.10 17.87 -3.28
CA PHE A 319 -8.97 16.47 -2.86
C PHE A 319 -7.51 16.06 -2.70
N ALA A 320 -6.62 16.59 -3.54
CA ALA A 320 -5.18 16.37 -3.48
C ALA A 320 -4.47 17.18 -2.37
N GLU A 321 -5.15 18.12 -1.71
CA GLU A 321 -4.63 18.85 -0.54
C GLU A 321 -5.05 18.16 0.77
#